data_AF-A0A963Q5F8-F1
#
_entry.id   AF-A0A963Q5F8-F1
#
_cell.length_a   1.000
_cell.length_b   1.000
_cell.length_c   1.000
_cell.angle_alpha   90.00
_cell.angle_beta   90.00
_cell.angle_gamma   90.00
#
_symmetry.space_group_name_H-M   'P 1'
#
loop_
_entity.id
_entity.type
_entity.pdbx_description
1 polymer ?
#
loop_
_entity_poly.entity_id
_entity_poly.type
_entity_poly.pdbx_seq_one_letter_code
_entity_poly.pdbx_strand_id
1 'polypeptide(L)' 'MESALTLESLPLFPLGTVLFPGGVLPLRIFEVRYLDMIGKCHRHGAPFGVVALTRGSEVQRAP' A
#
# COMPACT_ATOMS: atom_id res chain seq x y z
N MET A 1 -17.01 7.91 12.80
CA MET A 1 -16.54 6.67 13.44
C MET A 1 -15.43 6.13 12.56
N GLU A 2 -14.20 6.14 13.07
CA GLU A 2 -13.00 5.68 12.36
C GLU A 2 -13.13 4.17 12.20
N SER A 3 -13.37 3.69 10.96
CA SER A 3 -13.46 2.26 10.68
C SER A 3 -12.16 1.62 11.14
N ALA A 4 -12.25 0.72 12.12
CA ALA A 4 -11.09 -0.01 12.61
C ALA A 4 -10.37 -0.68 11.43
N LEU A 5 -9.04 -0.53 11.37
CA LEU A 5 -8.18 -1.20 10.39
C LEU A 5 -8.12 -2.70 10.75
N THR A 6 -9.18 -3.43 10.43
CA THR A 6 -9.28 -4.89 10.57
C THR A 6 -8.83 -5.55 9.26
N LEU A 7 -8.60 -6.87 9.26
CA LEU A 7 -8.33 -7.62 8.02
C LEU A 7 -9.50 -7.53 7.02
N GLU A 8 -10.69 -7.10 7.45
CA GLU A 8 -11.85 -6.85 6.60
C GLU A 8 -11.77 -5.48 5.89
N SER A 9 -10.95 -4.55 6.40
CA SER A 9 -10.74 -3.21 5.84
C SER A 9 -9.24 -2.85 5.88
N LEU A 10 -8.44 -3.58 5.11
CA LEU A 10 -6.99 -3.41 5.01
C LEU A 10 -6.62 -2.46 3.85
N PRO A 11 -5.82 -1.40 4.08
CA PRO A 11 -5.31 -0.55 3.01
C PRO A 11 -4.40 -1.35 2.06
N LEU A 12 -4.51 -1.12 0.76
CA LEU A 12 -3.77 -1.87 -0.26
C LEU A 12 -2.78 -0.98 -1.02
N PHE A 13 -1.55 -1.46 -1.13
CA PHE A 13 -0.47 -0.87 -1.91
C PHE A 13 -0.18 -1.74 -3.14
N PRO A 14 -0.68 -1.34 -4.32
CA PRO A 14 -0.51 -2.12 -5.54
C PRO A 14 0.89 -1.97 -6.13
N LEU A 15 1.47 -3.10 -6.54
CA LEU A 15 2.77 -3.22 -7.19
C LEU A 15 2.68 -4.13 -8.42
N GLY A 16 3.55 -3.95 -9.39
CA GLY A 16 3.78 -4.84 -10.53
C GLY A 16 4.67 -6.03 -10.18
N THR A 17 5.13 -6.12 -8.93
CA THR A 17 5.89 -7.25 -8.39
C THR A 17 5.15 -7.92 -7.23
N VAL A 18 5.40 -9.22 -7.04
CA VAL A 18 4.85 -10.00 -5.91
C VAL A 18 5.83 -9.97 -4.76
N LEU A 19 5.32 -9.72 -3.54
CA LEU A 19 6.08 -9.82 -2.30
C LEU A 19 5.70 -11.09 -1.54
N PHE A 20 6.69 -11.95 -1.28
CA PHE A 20 6.51 -13.15 -0.47
C PHE A 20 6.78 -12.87 1.02
N PRO A 21 6.21 -13.67 1.94
CA PRO A 21 6.48 -13.56 3.38
C PRO A 21 7.98 -13.59 3.70
N GLY A 22 8.45 -12.66 4.53
CA GLY A 22 9.87 -12.51 4.88
C GLY A 22 10.72 -11.83 3.80
N GLY A 23 10.16 -11.54 2.63
CA GLY A 23 10.83 -10.77 1.58
C GLY A 23 11.02 -9.30 1.97
N VAL A 24 12.12 -8.70 1.50
CA VAL A 24 12.39 -7.27 1.65
C VAL A 24 12.24 -6.61 0.29
N LEU A 25 11.43 -5.55 0.23
CA LEU A 25 11.21 -4.78 -0.99
C LEU A 25 11.45 -3.30 -0.70
N PRO A 26 12.54 -2.70 -1.24
CA PRO A 26 12.78 -1.27 -1.08
C PRO A 26 11.73 -0.49 -1.88
N LEU A 27 10.87 0.27 -1.18
CA LEU A 27 9.82 1.07 -1.77
C LEU A 27 10.17 2.55 -1.75
N ARG A 28 9.96 3.23 -2.88
CA ARG A 28 9.97 4.68 -2.97
C ARG A 28 8.55 5.19 -3.15
N ILE A 29 7.96 5.70 -2.08
CA ILE A 29 6.60 6.24 -2.10
C ILE A 29 6.67 7.76 -2.33
N PHE A 30 6.05 8.24 -3.40
CA PHE A 30 6.02 9.66 -3.74
C PHE A 30 4.62 10.17 -4.11
N GLU A 31 3.68 9.29 -4.47
CA GLU A 31 2.29 9.70 -4.69
C GLU A 31 1.61 10.03 -3.36
N VAL A 32 0.98 11.20 -3.30
CA VAL A 32 0.38 11.76 -2.07
C VAL A 32 -0.62 10.79 -1.43
N ARG A 33 -1.47 10.13 -2.25
CA ARG A 33 -2.46 9.16 -1.76
C ARG A 33 -1.83 8.02 -0.93
N TYR A 34 -0.62 7.60 -1.30
CA TYR A 34 0.08 6.52 -0.61
C TYR A 34 0.92 7.04 0.57
N LEU A 35 1.45 8.26 0.49
CA LEU A 35 2.08 8.92 1.65
C LEU A 35 1.07 9.05 2.80
N ASP A 36 -0.15 9.49 2.51
CA ASP A 36 -1.22 9.61 3.52
C ASP A 36 -1.63 8.26 4.09
N MET A 37 -1.81 7.26 3.23
CA MET A 37 -2.20 5.91 3.63
C MET A 37 -1.17 5.28 4.59
N ILE A 38 0.11 5.32 4.20
CA ILE A 38 1.21 4.75 4.98
C ILE A 38 1.43 5.54 6.26
N GLY A 39 1.31 6.87 6.20
CA GLY A 39 1.38 7.73 7.39
C GLY A 39 0.30 7.36 8.42
N LYS A 40 -0.93 7.09 7.99
CA LYS A 40 -1.99 6.56 8.87
C LYS A 40 -1.61 5.19 9.43
N CYS A 41 -1.26 4.24 8.59
CA CYS A 41 -0.86 2.88 9.03
C CYS A 41 0.26 2.93 10.08
N HIS A 42 1.27 3.74 9.84
CA HIS A 42 2.40 3.92 10.75
C HIS A 42 1.97 4.52 12.09
N ARG A 43 1.16 5.59 12.09
CA ARG A 43 0.66 6.22 13.34
C ARG A 43 -0.18 5.27 14.19
N HIS A 44 -0.94 4.37 13.57
CA HIS A 44 -1.81 3.44 14.26
C HIS A 44 -1.16 2.07 14.51
N GLY A 45 0.12 1.88 14.13
CA GLY A 45 0.79 0.58 14.22
C GLY A 45 0.10 -0.53 13.42
N ALA A 46 -0.64 -0.16 12.38
CA ALA A 46 -1.47 -1.06 11.60
C ALA A 46 -0.74 -1.50 10.32
N PRO A 47 -0.97 -2.74 9.85
CA PRO A 47 -0.42 -3.20 8.58
C PRO A 47 -1.17 -2.61 7.38
N PHE A 48 -0.55 -2.74 6.21
CA PHE A 48 -1.20 -2.61 4.91
C PHE A 48 -0.85 -3.83 4.05
N GLY A 49 -1.68 -4.12 3.06
CA GLY A 49 -1.47 -5.22 2.12
C GLY A 49 -0.69 -4.78 0.89
N VAL A 50 0.21 -5.65 0.41
CA VAL A 50 0.84 -5.49 -0.91
C VAL A 50 0.12 -6.41 -1.89
N VAL A 51 -0.31 -5.87 -3.04
CA VAL A 51 -1.06 -6.64 -4.05
C VAL A 51 -0.43 -6.51 -5.42
N ALA A 52 -0.36 -7.61 -6.16
CA ALA A 52 0.11 -7.59 -7.53
C ALA A 52 -0.95 -7.02 -8.48
N LEU A 53 -0.56 -6.06 -9.31
CA LEU A 53 -1.38 -5.50 -10.38
C LEU A 53 -1.55 -6.53 -11.49
N THR A 54 -2.79 -6.95 -11.74
CA THR A 54 -3.12 -7.79 -12.90
C THR A 54 -3.27 -6.98 -14.19
N ARG A 55 -3.57 -5.68 -14.06
CA ARG A 55 -3.71 -4.68 -15.13
C ARG A 55 -3.38 -3.29 -14.58
N GLY A 56 -2.97 -2.36 -15.44
CA GLY A 56 -2.64 -0.99 -15.07
C GLY A 56 -1.13 -0.77 -14.81
N SER A 57 -0.80 0.39 -14.23
CA SER A 57 0.57 0.80 -13.91
C SER A 57 0.65 1.14 -12.42
N GLU A 58 1.77 0.79 -11.77
CA GLU A 58 2.05 1.13 -10.36
C GLU A 58 2.00 2.63 -10.12
N VAL A 59 2.51 3.37 -11.09
CA VAL A 59 2.59 4.83 -11.06
C VAL A 59 1.60 5.41 -12.04
N GLN A 60 0.86 6.44 -11.61
CA GLN A 60 0.09 7.24 -12.57
C GLN A 60 1.05 7.90 -13.55
N ARG A 61 0.89 7.60 -14.84
CA ARG A 61 1.62 8.34 -15.87
C ARG A 61 1.17 9.79 -15.83
N ALA A 62 2.14 10.70 -15.76
CA ALA A 62 1.88 12.11 -16.01
C ALA A 62 1.25 12.26 -17.41
N PRO A 63 0.29 13.18 -17.58
CA PRO A 63 -0.37 13.42 -18.86
C PRO A 63 0.59 13.90 -19.95
#